data_AF-A0A399ZMK0-F1
#
_entry.id   AF-A0A399ZMK0-F1
#
_cell.length_a   1.000
_cell.length_b   1.000
_cell.length_c   1.000
_cell.angle_alpha   90.00
_cell.angle_beta   90.00
_cell.angle_gamma   90.00
#
_symmetry.space_group_name_H-M   'P 1'
#
loop_
_entity.id
_entity.type
_entity.pdbx_description
1 polymer ?
#
loop_
_entity_poly.entity_id
_entity_poly.type
_entity_poly.pdbx_seq_one_letter_code
_entity_poly.pdbx_strand_id
1 'polypeptide(L)'
;MTAFDLEVMPELSNSLNEFAYALQAVNQQGVAKARSHAQSYTSIFGSQVPASYLDLGHFVQLLQQMGASGELGQAGDRLLAAISQGVVAEKHGPQKPGATGVSIYFPISQLYRSPEAGPQSYTAIAGRFAEASLWDDFLAFHYTGRQFEPATSAVVVPDRSATVQAPGAGQIELSPVTASANVAAPGQPILLSTQIRGENVGYVYLFAGFYDQAANSLYVADMDYLESAETRELNGIYYPVWPESGQFTLEFEWEPLVFGISDGASAEVAVFKPQSYGAAPEDAVYTVDGIYTYTNGEERSARLYFRNGVLHQVFAFTVEGQTGAPWEIIPESGDQFTVLEQWMDLDQSGRVINNATQQGGTLTFSDQTFTLRELDAAAGEYVVGFIIEDLDGNQTSVYTEVTVQ
;
A
#
# COMPACT_ATOMS: atom_id res chain seq x y z
N MET A 1 -6.27 14.97 11.65
CA MET A 1 -6.40 15.21 13.10
C MET A 1 -7.87 15.35 13.39
N THR A 2 -8.36 14.65 14.42
CA THR A 2 -9.77 14.63 14.77
C THR A 2 -9.95 14.91 16.25
N ALA A 3 -10.84 15.83 16.59
CA ALA A 3 -11.42 15.94 17.92
C ALA A 3 -12.76 15.20 17.91
N PHE A 4 -12.89 14.18 18.76
CA PHE A 4 -14.06 13.30 18.81
C PHE A 4 -14.78 13.43 20.15
N ASP A 5 -16.09 13.58 20.11
CA ASP A 5 -16.97 13.59 21.28
C ASP A 5 -17.10 12.15 21.81
N LEU A 6 -16.65 11.93 23.04
CA LEU A 6 -16.68 10.61 23.65
C LEU A 6 -18.06 10.24 24.21
N GLU A 7 -18.99 11.20 24.36
CA GLU A 7 -20.35 10.94 24.82
C GLU A 7 -21.14 10.09 23.82
N VAL A 8 -20.80 10.15 22.53
CA VAL A 8 -21.46 9.37 21.47
C VAL A 8 -20.87 7.97 21.26
N MET A 9 -19.81 7.62 21.99
CA MET A 9 -19.15 6.31 21.84
C MET A 9 -20.08 5.10 21.99
N PRO A 10 -21.07 5.09 22.92
CA PRO A 10 -22.03 3.98 22.99
C PRO A 10 -22.83 3.80 21.69
N GLU A 11 -23.28 4.91 21.08
CA GLU A 11 -24.06 4.86 19.83
C GLU A 11 -23.22 4.47 18.63
N LEU A 12 -21.98 4.98 18.56
CA LEU A 12 -21.01 4.55 17.55
C LEU A 12 -20.73 3.06 17.66
N SER A 13 -20.51 2.54 18.88
CA SER A 13 -20.27 1.12 19.12
C SER A 13 -21.46 0.27 18.70
N ASN A 14 -22.68 0.69 19.02
CA ASN A 14 -23.90 -0.01 18.60
C ASN A 14 -24.03 -0.04 17.07
N SER A 15 -23.84 1.09 16.40
CA SER A 15 -23.91 1.19 14.94
C SER A 15 -22.82 0.35 14.26
N LEU A 16 -21.61 0.30 14.83
CA LEU A 16 -20.54 -0.57 14.36
C LEU A 16 -20.91 -2.05 14.50
N ASN A 17 -21.55 -2.44 15.60
CA ASN A 17 -21.96 -3.83 15.85
C ASN A 17 -23.04 -4.27 14.87
N GLU A 18 -24.03 -3.43 14.59
CA GLU A 18 -25.04 -3.68 13.57
C GLU A 18 -24.41 -3.83 12.18
N PHE A 19 -23.47 -2.95 11.83
CA PHE A 19 -22.75 -3.00 10.57
C PHE A 19 -21.88 -4.26 10.45
N ALA A 20 -21.11 -4.59 11.49
CA ALA A 20 -20.28 -5.80 11.55
C ALA A 20 -21.12 -7.06 11.38
N TYR A 21 -22.28 -7.14 12.03
CA TYR A 21 -23.21 -8.25 11.87
C TYR A 21 -23.77 -8.35 10.44
N ALA A 22 -24.17 -7.21 9.84
CA ALA A 22 -24.68 -7.17 8.47
C ALA A 22 -23.64 -7.59 7.42
N LEU A 23 -22.35 -7.38 7.68
CA LEU A 23 -21.27 -7.85 6.80
C LEU A 23 -21.23 -9.38 6.64
N GLN A 24 -21.79 -10.15 7.58
CA GLN A 24 -21.84 -11.61 7.45
C GLN A 24 -22.67 -12.10 6.26
N ALA A 25 -23.65 -11.30 5.84
CA ALA A 25 -24.64 -11.68 4.83
C ALA A 25 -24.21 -11.36 3.39
N VAL A 26 -23.00 -10.82 3.17
CA VAL A 26 -22.51 -10.39 1.85
C VAL A 26 -21.27 -11.15 1.39
N ASN A 27 -20.95 -11.04 0.11
CA ASN A 27 -19.74 -11.65 -0.46
C ASN A 27 -18.48 -11.03 0.15
N GLN A 28 -17.67 -11.85 0.84
CA GLN A 28 -16.44 -11.41 1.49
C GLN A 28 -15.33 -10.99 0.53
N GLN A 29 -15.36 -11.43 -0.75
CA GLN A 29 -14.46 -10.88 -1.79
C GLN A 29 -14.75 -9.40 -2.04
N GLY A 30 -16.04 -8.99 -2.07
CA GLY A 30 -16.43 -7.59 -2.19
C GLY A 30 -15.98 -6.76 -0.98
N VAL A 31 -16.03 -7.36 0.21
CA VAL A 31 -15.52 -6.74 1.44
C VAL A 31 -13.99 -6.57 1.39
N ALA A 32 -13.26 -7.58 0.92
CA ALA A 32 -11.83 -7.50 0.71
C ALA A 32 -11.45 -6.44 -0.35
N LYS A 33 -12.27 -6.30 -1.40
CA LYS A 33 -12.09 -5.24 -2.42
C LYS A 33 -12.23 -3.84 -1.81
N ALA A 34 -13.28 -3.60 -1.04
CA ALA A 34 -13.45 -2.33 -0.33
C ALA A 34 -12.33 -2.08 0.67
N ARG A 35 -11.84 -3.12 1.36
CA ARG A 35 -10.68 -3.03 2.27
C ARG A 35 -9.40 -2.61 1.52
N SER A 36 -9.08 -3.23 0.38
CA SER A 36 -7.86 -2.95 -0.38
C SER A 36 -7.78 -1.52 -0.92
N HIS A 37 -8.93 -0.94 -1.27
CA HIS A 37 -9.01 0.43 -1.79
C HIS A 37 -9.37 1.47 -0.72
N ALA A 38 -9.64 1.05 0.52
CA ALA A 38 -9.90 2.00 1.59
C ALA A 38 -8.64 2.79 1.91
N GLN A 39 -8.78 4.11 1.96
CA GLN A 39 -7.81 5.02 2.55
C GLN A 39 -7.25 4.45 3.85
N SER A 40 -5.94 4.23 3.85
CA SER A 40 -5.22 3.66 4.98
C SER A 40 -4.42 4.73 5.72
N TYR A 41 -4.08 4.44 6.97
CA TYR A 41 -3.13 5.19 7.77
C TYR A 41 -1.80 4.44 7.84
N THR A 42 -0.74 5.09 8.31
CA THR A 42 0.61 4.52 8.27
C THR A 42 0.66 3.13 8.93
N SER A 43 1.24 2.16 8.21
CA SER A 43 1.46 0.81 8.73
C SER A 43 2.51 0.84 9.83
N ILE A 44 2.22 0.18 10.95
CA ILE A 44 3.20 -0.06 12.02
C ILE A 44 3.98 -1.37 11.82
N PHE A 45 3.55 -2.20 10.85
CA PHE A 45 4.10 -3.52 10.56
C PHE A 45 5.15 -3.49 9.43
N GLY A 46 5.60 -2.28 9.04
CA GLY A 46 6.49 -2.05 7.91
C GLY A 46 5.72 -1.87 6.60
N SER A 47 6.47 -1.58 5.54
CA SER A 47 5.92 -1.27 4.21
C SER A 47 5.88 -2.44 3.24
N GLN A 48 6.26 -3.64 3.68
CA GLN A 48 6.25 -4.85 2.85
C GLN A 48 4.88 -5.53 2.82
N VAL A 49 3.94 -5.04 3.62
CA VAL A 49 2.57 -5.55 3.72
C VAL A 49 1.60 -4.37 3.64
N PRO A 50 0.42 -4.55 3.01
CA PRO A 50 -0.64 -3.55 3.03
C PRO A 50 -0.97 -3.09 4.45
N ALA A 51 -1.20 -1.79 4.60
CA ALA A 51 -1.55 -1.20 5.90
C ALA A 51 -2.86 -1.81 6.46
N SER A 52 -2.89 -1.98 7.78
CA SER A 52 -4.01 -2.59 8.48
C SER A 52 -4.96 -1.60 9.15
N TYR A 53 -4.58 -0.32 9.25
CA TYR A 53 -5.46 0.70 9.84
C TYR A 53 -6.11 1.49 8.73
N LEU A 54 -7.42 1.34 8.57
CA LEU A 54 -8.20 1.93 7.48
C LEU A 54 -9.12 3.01 8.03
N ASP A 55 -9.42 4.01 7.22
CA ASP A 55 -10.49 4.95 7.50
C ASP A 55 -11.85 4.23 7.45
N LEU A 56 -12.51 4.14 8.62
CA LEU A 56 -13.72 3.34 8.78
C LEU A 56 -14.86 3.89 7.92
N GLY A 57 -15.05 5.21 7.90
CA GLY A 57 -16.11 5.81 7.11
C GLY A 57 -15.87 5.65 5.60
N HIS A 58 -14.63 5.83 5.13
CA HIS A 58 -14.29 5.59 3.73
C HIS A 58 -14.50 4.13 3.31
N PHE A 59 -14.14 3.16 4.18
CA PHE A 59 -14.43 1.75 3.93
C PHE A 59 -15.95 1.47 3.79
N VAL A 60 -16.78 2.06 4.65
CA VAL A 60 -18.25 1.92 4.56
C VAL A 60 -18.77 2.53 3.25
N GLN A 61 -18.30 3.72 2.89
CA GLN A 61 -18.71 4.40 1.66
C GLN A 61 -18.26 3.63 0.40
N LEU A 62 -17.09 2.98 0.41
CA LEU A 62 -16.65 2.11 -0.68
C LEU A 62 -17.60 0.92 -0.86
N LEU A 63 -18.01 0.26 0.23
CA LEU A 63 -19.01 -0.82 0.15
C LEU A 63 -20.31 -0.32 -0.48
N GLN A 64 -20.78 0.87 -0.10
CA GLN A 64 -21.98 1.49 -0.69
C GLN A 64 -21.79 1.78 -2.19
N GLN A 65 -20.65 2.35 -2.60
CA GLN A 65 -20.31 2.59 -4.01
C GLN A 65 -20.21 1.28 -4.80
N MET A 66 -19.81 0.19 -4.16
CA MET A 66 -19.75 -1.16 -4.72
C MET A 66 -21.08 -1.91 -4.67
N GLY A 67 -22.18 -1.25 -4.29
CA GLY A 67 -23.54 -1.79 -4.36
C GLY A 67 -24.10 -2.36 -3.07
N ALA A 68 -23.45 -2.14 -1.92
CA ALA A 68 -24.04 -2.48 -0.62
C ALA A 68 -25.39 -1.76 -0.46
N SER A 69 -26.43 -2.56 -0.21
CA SER A 69 -27.83 -2.12 -0.14
C SER A 69 -28.58 -2.94 0.91
N GLY A 70 -29.89 -2.67 1.08
CA GLY A 70 -30.69 -3.37 2.08
C GLY A 70 -30.18 -3.13 3.50
N GLU A 71 -30.06 -4.21 4.28
CA GLU A 71 -29.62 -4.14 5.68
C GLU A 71 -28.18 -3.61 5.82
N LEU A 72 -27.24 -4.05 4.98
CA LEU A 72 -25.86 -3.55 5.02
C LEU A 72 -25.78 -2.07 4.67
N GLY A 73 -26.52 -1.63 3.64
CA GLY A 73 -26.57 -0.21 3.28
C GLY A 73 -27.10 0.67 4.41
N GLN A 74 -28.21 0.24 5.05
CA GLN A 74 -28.81 0.96 6.17
C GLN A 74 -27.93 0.97 7.43
N ALA A 75 -27.27 -0.15 7.73
CA ALA A 75 -26.31 -0.20 8.84
C ALA A 75 -25.10 0.69 8.57
N GLY A 76 -24.64 0.73 7.32
CA GLY A 76 -23.60 1.65 6.87
C GLY A 76 -23.99 3.13 7.04
N ASP A 77 -25.21 3.51 6.63
CA ASP A 77 -25.72 4.88 6.80
C ASP A 77 -25.78 5.28 8.28
N ARG A 78 -26.24 4.38 9.16
CA ARG A 78 -26.27 4.63 10.62
C ARG A 78 -24.85 4.80 11.18
N LEU A 79 -23.92 3.95 10.78
CA LEU A 79 -22.52 4.06 11.20
C LEU A 79 -21.88 5.37 10.74
N LEU A 80 -22.09 5.77 9.48
CA LEU A 80 -21.60 7.06 8.95
C LEU A 80 -22.21 8.25 9.71
N ALA A 81 -23.50 8.20 10.03
CA ALA A 81 -24.16 9.22 10.83
C ALA A 81 -23.58 9.30 12.26
N ALA A 82 -23.34 8.16 12.90
CA ALA A 82 -22.74 8.11 14.24
C ALA A 82 -21.29 8.64 14.26
N ILE A 83 -20.48 8.32 13.23
CA ILE A 83 -19.15 8.91 13.05
C ILE A 83 -19.27 10.43 12.92
N SER A 84 -20.14 10.91 12.02
CA SER A 84 -20.32 12.34 11.79
C SER A 84 -20.81 13.09 13.03
N GLN A 85 -21.62 12.46 13.89
CA GLN A 85 -22.10 13.07 15.13
C GLN A 85 -20.99 13.19 16.17
N GLY A 86 -20.05 12.25 16.21
CA GLY A 86 -18.93 12.29 17.14
C GLY A 86 -17.78 13.20 16.71
N VAL A 87 -17.61 13.45 15.41
CA VAL A 87 -16.57 14.37 14.93
C VAL A 87 -16.94 15.82 15.25
N VAL A 88 -16.29 16.40 16.26
CA VAL A 88 -16.47 17.82 16.66
C VAL A 88 -15.65 18.74 15.76
N ALA A 89 -14.44 18.30 15.41
CA ALA A 89 -13.58 18.97 14.46
C ALA A 89 -12.68 17.95 13.77
N GLU A 90 -12.52 18.09 12.46
CA GLU A 90 -11.62 17.26 11.65
C GLU A 90 -10.80 18.17 10.75
N LYS A 91 -9.52 17.85 10.62
CA LYS A 91 -8.62 18.46 9.64
C LYS A 91 -7.66 17.42 9.10
N HIS A 92 -7.73 17.18 7.81
CA HIS A 92 -6.80 16.33 7.09
C HIS A 92 -5.88 17.15 6.17
N GLY A 93 -4.72 16.57 5.88
CA GLY A 93 -3.81 17.09 4.88
C GLY A 93 -4.18 16.58 3.48
N PRO A 94 -3.57 17.13 2.42
CA PRO A 94 -3.86 16.69 1.04
C PRO A 94 -3.52 15.22 0.76
N GLN A 95 -2.73 14.54 1.60
CA GLN A 95 -2.46 13.08 1.47
C GLN A 95 -3.52 12.20 2.14
N LYS A 96 -4.49 12.81 2.82
CA LYS A 96 -5.61 12.10 3.43
C LYS A 96 -6.96 12.71 3.05
N PRO A 97 -7.25 12.91 1.75
CA PRO A 97 -8.47 13.59 1.33
C PRO A 97 -9.70 12.84 1.83
N GLY A 98 -10.66 13.60 2.35
CA GLY A 98 -11.94 13.06 2.81
C GLY A 98 -11.85 12.04 3.94
N ALA A 99 -10.77 12.04 4.72
CA ALA A 99 -10.68 11.24 5.94
C ALA A 99 -11.87 11.53 6.86
N THR A 100 -12.48 10.48 7.40
CA THR A 100 -13.67 10.58 8.25
C THR A 100 -13.32 10.71 9.73
N GLY A 101 -12.04 10.57 10.05
CA GLY A 101 -11.48 10.85 11.37
C GLY A 101 -11.53 9.69 12.36
N VAL A 102 -12.06 8.53 11.95
CA VAL A 102 -12.08 7.29 12.74
C VAL A 102 -11.38 6.17 11.96
N SER A 103 -10.34 5.58 12.56
CA SER A 103 -9.64 4.42 11.99
C SER A 103 -10.12 3.11 12.59
N ILE A 104 -10.11 2.04 11.80
CA ILE A 104 -10.39 0.67 12.24
C ILE A 104 -9.26 -0.29 11.84
N TYR A 105 -8.97 -1.27 12.68
CA TYR A 105 -7.97 -2.30 12.39
C TYR A 105 -8.56 -3.41 11.52
N PHE A 106 -8.16 -3.49 10.25
CA PHE A 106 -8.53 -4.53 9.30
C PHE A 106 -7.27 -5.04 8.55
N PRO A 107 -6.59 -6.06 9.09
CA PRO A 107 -5.37 -6.61 8.48
C PRO A 107 -5.65 -7.28 7.12
N ILE A 108 -4.61 -7.77 6.44
CA ILE A 108 -4.73 -8.80 5.39
C ILE A 108 -4.60 -10.20 6.02
N SER A 109 -4.90 -11.26 5.26
CA SER A 109 -4.86 -12.63 5.80
C SER A 109 -3.46 -13.03 6.33
N GLN A 110 -2.39 -12.54 5.70
CA GLN A 110 -1.01 -12.77 6.16
C GLN A 110 -0.80 -12.22 7.59
N LEU A 111 -1.20 -10.97 7.84
CA LEU A 111 -1.08 -10.33 9.15
C LEU A 111 -2.05 -10.94 10.17
N TYR A 112 -3.25 -11.32 9.73
CA TYR A 112 -4.21 -11.99 10.61
C TYR A 112 -3.69 -13.34 11.14
N ARG A 113 -2.88 -14.06 10.36
CA ARG A 113 -2.23 -15.31 10.79
C ARG A 113 -1.02 -15.08 11.70
N SER A 114 -0.43 -13.88 11.70
CA SER A 114 0.83 -13.65 12.40
C SER A 114 0.61 -13.52 13.91
N PRO A 115 1.57 -13.98 14.74
CA PRO A 115 1.50 -13.76 16.19
C PRO A 115 1.48 -12.28 16.58
N GLU A 116 2.11 -11.41 15.78
CA GLU A 116 2.35 -10.00 16.09
C GLU A 116 1.14 -9.11 15.75
N ALA A 117 0.31 -9.53 14.79
CA ALA A 117 -0.80 -8.74 14.27
C ALA A 117 -2.15 -9.48 14.31
N GLY A 118 -2.16 -10.79 14.56
CA GLY A 118 -3.35 -11.61 14.58
C GLY A 118 -4.25 -11.42 15.82
N PRO A 119 -5.33 -12.22 15.92
CA PRO A 119 -6.36 -12.11 16.95
C PRO A 119 -5.82 -12.01 18.38
N GLN A 120 -4.80 -12.79 18.72
CA GLN A 120 -4.23 -12.80 20.07
C GLN A 120 -3.57 -11.46 20.42
N SER A 121 -2.83 -10.87 19.48
CA SER A 121 -2.18 -9.57 19.66
C SER A 121 -3.22 -8.46 19.70
N TYR A 122 -4.12 -8.44 18.71
CA TYR A 122 -5.15 -7.42 18.58
C TYR A 122 -6.04 -7.35 19.84
N THR A 123 -6.57 -8.49 20.30
CA THR A 123 -7.49 -8.51 21.45
C THR A 123 -6.79 -8.27 22.78
N ALA A 124 -5.49 -8.54 22.89
CA ALA A 124 -4.70 -8.14 24.06
C ALA A 124 -4.51 -6.61 24.15
N ILE A 125 -4.31 -5.95 23.01
CA ILE A 125 -4.08 -4.50 22.93
C ILE A 125 -5.41 -3.72 22.98
N ALA A 126 -6.42 -4.18 22.22
CA ALA A 126 -7.71 -3.54 22.05
C ALA A 126 -8.82 -4.17 22.92
N GLY A 127 -8.46 -4.84 24.03
CA GLY A 127 -9.38 -5.69 24.81
C GLY A 127 -10.70 -5.02 25.19
N ARG A 128 -10.68 -3.78 25.69
CA ARG A 128 -11.92 -3.05 26.02
C ARG A 128 -12.82 -2.81 24.80
N PHE A 129 -12.23 -2.56 23.64
CA PHE A 129 -12.98 -2.38 22.40
C PHE A 129 -13.52 -3.72 21.89
N ALA A 130 -12.71 -4.79 21.90
CA ALA A 130 -13.16 -6.14 21.55
C ALA A 130 -14.29 -6.64 22.47
N GLU A 131 -14.28 -6.30 23.76
CA GLU A 131 -15.39 -6.65 24.68
C GLU A 131 -16.70 -5.90 24.40
N ALA A 132 -16.62 -4.72 23.77
CA ALA A 132 -17.77 -3.84 23.52
C ALA A 132 -18.22 -3.82 22.04
N SER A 133 -17.44 -4.44 21.16
CA SER A 133 -17.68 -4.44 19.71
C SER A 133 -17.84 -5.85 19.17
N LEU A 134 -18.44 -6.00 18.00
CA LEU A 134 -18.46 -7.24 17.21
C LEU A 134 -17.38 -7.22 16.11
N TRP A 135 -16.37 -6.36 16.22
CA TRP A 135 -15.38 -6.22 15.16
C TRP A 135 -14.42 -7.42 15.12
N ASP A 136 -13.96 -7.92 16.27
CA ASP A 136 -13.18 -9.17 16.34
C ASP A 136 -14.00 -10.41 15.94
N ASP A 137 -15.29 -10.44 16.27
CA ASP A 137 -16.22 -11.44 15.73
C ASP A 137 -16.27 -11.38 14.19
N PHE A 138 -16.41 -10.17 13.62
CA PHE A 138 -16.40 -9.97 12.17
C PHE A 138 -15.07 -10.38 11.54
N LEU A 139 -13.92 -10.01 12.12
CA LEU A 139 -12.62 -10.44 11.61
C LEU A 139 -12.51 -11.98 11.66
N ALA A 140 -12.95 -12.61 12.75
CA ALA A 140 -13.00 -14.07 12.84
C ALA A 140 -13.91 -14.68 11.77
N PHE A 141 -15.08 -14.11 11.51
CA PHE A 141 -15.95 -14.53 10.43
C PHE A 141 -15.29 -14.38 9.06
N HIS A 142 -14.76 -13.19 8.74
CA HIS A 142 -14.16 -12.87 7.45
C HIS A 142 -13.03 -13.84 7.10
N TYR A 143 -12.22 -14.22 8.08
CA TYR A 143 -11.06 -15.08 7.88
C TYR A 143 -11.32 -16.57 8.16
N THR A 144 -12.38 -16.98 8.85
CA THR A 144 -12.58 -18.40 9.20
C THR A 144 -13.96 -18.95 8.85
N GLY A 145 -14.90 -18.09 8.45
CA GLY A 145 -16.31 -18.42 8.23
C GLY A 145 -17.10 -18.69 9.52
N ARG A 146 -16.52 -18.45 10.70
CA ARG A 146 -17.20 -18.61 11.99
C ARG A 146 -18.32 -17.57 12.12
N GLN A 147 -19.56 -18.03 12.02
CA GLN A 147 -20.75 -17.20 12.26
C GLN A 147 -20.78 -16.68 13.70
N PHE A 148 -21.36 -15.49 13.90
CA PHE A 148 -21.58 -14.88 15.21
C PHE A 148 -22.96 -14.25 15.31
N GLU A 149 -23.43 -14.05 16.55
CA GLU A 149 -24.73 -13.46 16.88
C GLU A 149 -24.61 -11.95 17.12
N PRO A 150 -25.70 -11.17 17.01
CA PRO A 150 -25.65 -9.69 17.14
C PRO A 150 -25.43 -9.21 18.59
N ALA A 151 -25.10 -10.10 19.52
CA ALA A 151 -24.90 -9.80 20.93
C ALA A 151 -23.43 -9.95 21.32
N THR A 152 -22.85 -8.89 21.90
CA THR A 152 -21.52 -8.93 22.50
C THR A 152 -21.54 -9.89 23.70
N SER A 153 -20.69 -10.91 23.71
CA SER A 153 -20.69 -11.90 24.80
C SER A 153 -19.30 -12.27 25.31
N ALA A 154 -18.26 -12.16 24.48
CA ALA A 154 -16.85 -12.30 24.86
C ALA A 154 -15.94 -11.91 23.69
N VAL A 155 -14.69 -11.55 24.01
CA VAL A 155 -13.59 -11.44 23.05
C VAL A 155 -13.43 -12.74 22.26
N VAL A 156 -13.26 -12.62 20.94
CA VAL A 156 -13.07 -13.74 20.03
C VAL A 156 -11.61 -13.88 19.60
N VAL A 157 -11.04 -15.02 19.94
CA VAL A 157 -9.76 -15.48 19.41
C VAL A 157 -9.99 -16.87 18.80
N PRO A 158 -9.96 -17.01 17.47
CA PRO A 158 -10.05 -18.33 16.84
C PRO A 158 -8.94 -19.27 17.31
N ASP A 159 -9.23 -20.57 17.26
CA ASP A 159 -8.20 -21.59 17.50
C ASP A 159 -7.04 -21.39 16.51
N ARG A 160 -5.80 -21.55 16.96
CA ARG A 160 -4.62 -21.39 16.10
C ARG A 160 -4.58 -22.41 14.95
N SER A 161 -5.29 -23.52 15.08
CA SER A 161 -5.46 -24.54 14.04
C SER A 161 -6.62 -24.23 13.07
N ALA A 162 -7.40 -23.18 13.30
CA ALA A 162 -8.46 -22.78 12.39
C ALA A 162 -7.89 -22.40 11.02
N THR A 163 -8.49 -22.92 9.96
CA THR A 163 -8.11 -22.57 8.59
C THR A 163 -8.45 -21.11 8.33
N VAL A 164 -7.43 -20.28 8.11
CA VAL A 164 -7.59 -18.89 7.70
C VAL A 164 -7.79 -18.79 6.18
N GLN A 165 -9.02 -18.48 5.78
CA GLN A 165 -9.39 -18.04 4.44
C GLN A 165 -8.74 -16.69 4.11
N ALA A 166 -8.60 -16.40 2.83
CA ALA A 166 -8.09 -15.13 2.34
C ALA A 166 -9.07 -14.59 1.28
N PRO A 167 -10.16 -13.90 1.69
CA PRO A 167 -11.20 -13.50 0.75
C PRO A 167 -10.72 -12.57 -0.37
N GLY A 168 -9.62 -11.82 -0.14
CA GLY A 168 -8.98 -10.99 -1.16
C GLY A 168 -7.94 -11.72 -2.01
N ALA A 169 -7.59 -12.98 -1.70
CA ALA A 169 -6.53 -13.67 -2.43
C ALA A 169 -6.99 -14.07 -3.83
N GLY A 170 -6.15 -13.87 -4.83
CA GLY A 170 -6.38 -14.23 -6.23
C GLY A 170 -5.54 -15.45 -6.63
N GLN A 171 -6.11 -16.33 -7.45
CA GLN A 171 -5.32 -17.33 -8.20
C GLN A 171 -4.94 -16.72 -9.54
N ILE A 172 -3.85 -15.96 -9.54
CA ILE A 172 -3.39 -15.19 -10.71
C ILE A 172 -2.34 -15.99 -11.47
N GLU A 173 -2.59 -16.21 -12.75
CA GLU A 173 -1.68 -16.82 -13.71
C GLU A 173 -1.27 -15.79 -14.76
N LEU A 174 0.02 -15.78 -15.10
CA LEU A 174 0.62 -14.86 -16.06
C LEU A 174 1.25 -15.63 -17.21
N SER A 175 1.03 -15.20 -18.45
CA SER A 175 1.86 -15.67 -19.56
C SER A 175 3.26 -15.05 -19.51
N PRO A 176 4.28 -15.64 -20.15
CA PRO A 176 5.56 -14.96 -20.36
C PRO A 176 5.37 -13.58 -20.99
N VAL A 177 6.22 -12.61 -20.62
CA VAL A 177 6.22 -11.27 -21.23
C VAL A 177 6.68 -11.41 -22.69
N THR A 178 5.95 -10.77 -23.60
CA THR A 178 6.37 -10.55 -24.98
C THR A 178 6.83 -9.11 -25.12
N ALA A 179 8.02 -8.90 -25.67
CA ALA A 179 8.56 -7.57 -25.97
C ALA A 179 8.60 -7.36 -27.49
N SER A 180 8.29 -6.14 -27.96
CA SER A 180 8.38 -5.79 -29.39
C SER A 180 9.82 -5.80 -29.90
N ALA A 181 10.79 -5.56 -29.03
CA ALA A 181 12.23 -5.68 -29.26
C ALA A 181 12.94 -6.07 -27.96
N ASN A 182 14.17 -6.56 -28.07
CA ASN A 182 15.04 -6.89 -26.94
C ASN A 182 16.05 -5.78 -26.60
N VAL A 183 15.96 -4.65 -27.29
CA VAL A 183 16.80 -3.47 -27.07
C VAL A 183 15.89 -2.26 -26.93
N ALA A 184 16.12 -1.46 -25.89
CA ALA A 184 15.49 -0.16 -25.69
C ALA A 184 16.57 0.91 -25.48
N ALA A 185 16.23 2.17 -25.74
CA ALA A 185 17.10 3.31 -25.46
C ALA A 185 16.24 4.53 -25.09
N PRO A 186 16.79 5.56 -24.42
CA PRO A 186 16.07 6.81 -24.22
C PRO A 186 15.51 7.37 -25.53
N GLY A 187 14.23 7.72 -25.55
CA GLY A 187 13.45 8.12 -26.72
C GLY A 187 13.12 7.00 -27.71
N GLN A 188 13.42 5.74 -27.39
CA GLN A 188 13.14 4.55 -28.20
C GLN A 188 12.54 3.43 -27.32
N PRO A 189 11.26 3.57 -26.92
CA PRO A 189 10.62 2.61 -26.04
C PRO A 189 10.27 1.31 -26.77
N ILE A 190 9.98 0.28 -25.98
CA ILE A 190 9.49 -1.03 -26.45
C ILE A 190 8.13 -1.34 -25.85
N LEU A 191 7.29 -2.06 -26.60
CA LEU A 191 6.01 -2.55 -26.09
C LEU A 191 6.21 -3.87 -25.36
N LEU A 192 5.86 -3.90 -24.07
CA LEU A 192 5.76 -5.10 -23.25
C LEU A 192 4.31 -5.56 -23.17
N SER A 193 4.07 -6.86 -23.26
CA SER A 193 2.72 -7.42 -23.16
C SER A 193 2.70 -8.74 -22.38
N THR A 194 1.65 -8.95 -21.59
CA THR A 194 1.34 -10.23 -20.95
C THR A 194 -0.16 -10.47 -20.85
N GLN A 195 -0.58 -11.73 -20.83
CA GLN A 195 -1.94 -12.12 -20.51
C GLN A 195 -2.05 -12.44 -19.02
N ILE A 196 -3.00 -11.78 -18.37
CA ILE A 196 -3.35 -12.00 -16.96
C ILE A 196 -4.63 -12.85 -16.93
N ARG A 197 -4.64 -13.89 -16.09
CA ARG A 197 -5.82 -14.69 -15.77
C ARG A 197 -5.97 -14.84 -14.26
N GLY A 198 -7.15 -14.62 -13.72
CA GLY A 198 -7.43 -14.67 -12.29
C GLY A 198 -8.38 -13.56 -11.84
N GLU A 199 -9.03 -13.78 -10.72
CA GLU A 199 -9.87 -12.78 -10.04
C GLU A 199 -9.07 -12.03 -8.97
N ASN A 200 -9.71 -11.05 -8.32
CA ASN A 200 -9.15 -10.30 -7.19
C ASN A 200 -7.85 -9.53 -7.51
N VAL A 201 -7.65 -9.11 -8.75
CA VAL A 201 -6.55 -8.17 -9.07
C VAL A 201 -6.84 -6.83 -8.39
N GLY A 202 -5.92 -6.40 -7.52
CA GLY A 202 -5.97 -5.11 -6.82
C GLY A 202 -5.17 -4.06 -7.56
N TYR A 203 -3.87 -4.28 -7.72
CA TYR A 203 -2.96 -3.38 -8.40
C TYR A 203 -2.05 -4.14 -9.36
N VAL A 204 -1.58 -3.45 -10.39
CA VAL A 204 -0.55 -3.94 -11.31
C VAL A 204 0.56 -2.92 -11.27
N TYR A 205 1.81 -3.40 -11.26
CA TYR A 205 2.99 -2.58 -11.21
C TYR A 205 3.93 -2.91 -12.37
N LEU A 206 4.60 -1.89 -12.89
CA LEU A 206 5.85 -2.04 -13.63
C LEU A 206 6.96 -2.38 -12.63
N PHE A 207 7.90 -3.21 -13.06
CA PHE A 207 9.18 -3.40 -12.41
C PHE A 207 10.29 -3.33 -13.44
N ALA A 208 11.35 -2.57 -13.15
CA ALA A 208 12.60 -2.60 -13.90
C ALA A 208 13.77 -2.73 -12.92
N GLY A 209 14.64 -3.71 -13.15
CA GLY A 209 15.86 -3.92 -12.37
C GLY A 209 17.10 -3.93 -13.27
N PHE A 210 18.10 -3.13 -12.94
CA PHE A 210 19.42 -3.20 -13.59
C PHE A 210 20.17 -4.43 -13.09
N TYR A 211 20.63 -5.28 -13.99
CA TYR A 211 21.31 -6.52 -13.65
C TYR A 211 22.83 -6.34 -13.57
N ASP A 212 23.34 -6.34 -12.33
CA ASP A 212 24.77 -6.43 -12.06
C ASP A 212 25.22 -7.89 -12.17
N GLN A 213 25.84 -8.22 -13.30
CA GLN A 213 26.37 -9.55 -13.60
C GLN A 213 27.52 -9.97 -12.66
N ALA A 214 28.30 -9.01 -12.14
CA ALA A 214 29.43 -9.31 -11.27
C ALA A 214 28.95 -9.68 -9.86
N ALA A 215 27.92 -8.98 -9.37
CA ALA A 215 27.28 -9.27 -8.10
C ALA A 215 26.20 -10.36 -8.19
N ASN A 216 25.79 -10.76 -9.40
CA ASN A 216 24.63 -11.61 -9.65
C ASN A 216 23.37 -11.09 -8.91
N SER A 217 23.09 -9.80 -9.07
CA SER A 217 22.09 -9.08 -8.30
C SER A 217 21.34 -8.06 -9.17
N LEU A 218 20.07 -7.80 -8.83
CA LEU A 218 19.27 -6.74 -9.47
C LEU A 218 19.27 -5.51 -8.58
N TYR A 219 19.73 -4.38 -9.10
CA TYR A 219 19.39 -3.07 -8.54
C TYR A 219 17.97 -2.73 -8.99
N VAL A 220 17.04 -2.52 -8.05
CA VAL A 220 15.69 -2.05 -8.40
C VAL A 220 15.83 -0.65 -8.95
N ALA A 221 15.55 -0.46 -10.24
CA ALA A 221 15.75 0.81 -10.94
C ALA A 221 14.44 1.61 -11.02
N ASP A 222 13.32 0.91 -11.20
CA ASP A 222 11.99 1.50 -11.25
C ASP A 222 10.91 0.52 -10.77
N MET A 223 9.89 1.07 -10.14
CA MET A 223 8.68 0.36 -9.77
C MET A 223 7.54 1.38 -9.74
N ASP A 224 6.47 1.15 -10.51
CA ASP A 224 5.38 2.12 -10.59
C ASP A 224 4.03 1.42 -10.77
N TYR A 225 2.93 2.08 -10.39
CA TYR A 225 1.59 1.62 -10.72
C TYR A 225 1.37 1.66 -12.22
N LEU A 226 0.72 0.61 -12.75
CA LEU A 226 0.16 0.64 -14.09
C LEU A 226 -1.32 1.01 -14.05
N GLU A 227 -1.71 1.81 -15.03
CA GLU A 227 -3.07 2.28 -15.17
C GLU A 227 -4.02 1.17 -15.63
N SER A 228 -5.25 1.21 -15.11
CA SER A 228 -6.34 0.45 -15.69
C SER A 228 -7.11 1.32 -16.70
N ALA A 229 -7.81 0.67 -17.63
CA ALA A 229 -8.75 1.34 -18.53
C ALA A 229 -9.91 2.05 -17.77
N GLU A 230 -10.19 1.63 -16.54
CA GLU A 230 -11.15 2.27 -15.65
C GLU A 230 -10.48 2.59 -14.30
N THR A 231 -10.43 3.87 -13.97
CA THR A 231 -10.07 4.37 -12.64
C THR A 231 -11.32 4.90 -11.96
N ARG A 232 -11.52 4.54 -10.69
CA ARG A 232 -12.60 5.08 -9.86
C ARG A 232 -12.03 5.97 -8.76
N GLU A 233 -12.88 6.85 -8.27
CA GLU A 233 -12.59 7.78 -7.20
C GLU A 233 -13.67 7.68 -6.13
N LEU A 234 -13.26 7.83 -4.87
CA LEU A 234 -14.13 8.20 -3.77
C LEU A 234 -13.40 9.17 -2.84
N ASN A 235 -13.99 10.35 -2.60
CA ASN A 235 -13.45 11.37 -1.71
C ASN A 235 -11.97 11.75 -1.98
N GLY A 236 -11.55 11.82 -3.25
CA GLY A 236 -10.17 12.11 -3.63
C GLY A 236 -9.20 10.92 -3.51
N ILE A 237 -9.69 9.71 -3.22
CA ILE A 237 -8.92 8.47 -3.23
C ILE A 237 -9.22 7.71 -4.52
N TYR A 238 -8.18 7.46 -5.31
CA TYR A 238 -8.29 6.79 -6.60
C TYR A 238 -7.88 5.32 -6.48
N TYR A 239 -8.50 4.47 -7.29
CA TYR A 239 -8.13 3.06 -7.39
C TYR A 239 -8.45 2.49 -8.77
N PRO A 240 -7.65 1.53 -9.26
CA PRO A 240 -7.88 0.89 -10.54
C PRO A 240 -9.03 -0.11 -10.47
N VAL A 241 -9.75 -0.27 -11.58
CA VAL A 241 -10.76 -1.31 -11.76
C VAL A 241 -10.34 -2.23 -12.88
N TRP A 242 -10.01 -3.47 -12.54
CA TRP A 242 -9.61 -4.49 -13.50
C TRP A 242 -10.82 -5.27 -14.04
N PRO A 243 -10.75 -5.83 -15.26
CA PRO A 243 -11.84 -6.59 -15.85
C PRO A 243 -12.35 -7.76 -14.98
N GLU A 244 -13.66 -7.79 -14.72
CA GLU A 244 -14.31 -8.84 -13.91
C GLU A 244 -14.35 -10.21 -14.61
N SER A 245 -14.06 -10.27 -15.91
CA SER A 245 -13.90 -11.54 -16.65
C SER A 245 -12.78 -12.42 -16.07
N GLY A 246 -11.89 -11.83 -15.26
CA GLY A 246 -10.70 -12.50 -14.75
C GLY A 246 -9.72 -12.85 -15.86
N GLN A 247 -9.81 -12.23 -17.03
CA GLN A 247 -8.85 -12.41 -18.11
C GLN A 247 -8.74 -11.14 -18.96
N PHE A 248 -7.52 -10.65 -19.13
CA PHE A 248 -7.21 -9.51 -19.98
C PHE A 248 -5.75 -9.53 -20.44
N THR A 249 -5.45 -8.76 -21.49
CA THR A 249 -4.08 -8.51 -21.94
C THR A 249 -3.65 -7.16 -21.39
N LEU A 250 -2.50 -7.15 -20.72
CA LEU A 250 -1.81 -5.94 -20.30
C LEU A 250 -0.78 -5.58 -21.38
N GLU A 251 -0.74 -4.31 -21.75
CA GLU A 251 0.25 -3.74 -22.67
C GLU A 251 0.81 -2.47 -22.04
N PHE A 252 2.13 -2.29 -22.11
CA PHE A 252 2.82 -1.12 -21.58
C PHE A 252 4.01 -0.75 -22.46
N GLU A 253 4.11 0.51 -22.86
CA GLU A 253 5.25 1.04 -23.58
C GLU A 253 6.33 1.43 -22.57
N TRP A 254 7.40 0.65 -22.50
CA TRP A 254 8.51 0.87 -21.58
C TRP A 254 9.63 1.66 -22.23
N GLU A 255 9.96 2.80 -21.63
CA GLU A 255 11.16 3.58 -21.91
C GLU A 255 12.17 3.41 -20.76
N PRO A 256 13.46 3.22 -21.05
CA PRO A 256 14.47 3.01 -20.01
C PRO A 256 14.82 4.34 -19.31
N LEU A 257 13.96 4.75 -18.39
CA LEU A 257 14.12 5.90 -17.51
C LEU A 257 14.39 5.42 -16.08
N VAL A 258 15.16 6.21 -15.33
CA VAL A 258 15.30 6.07 -13.88
C VAL A 258 15.02 7.40 -13.21
N PHE A 259 14.67 7.34 -11.93
CA PHE A 259 14.32 8.53 -11.16
C PHE A 259 15.37 8.83 -10.11
N GLY A 260 15.52 10.11 -9.80
CA GLY A 260 16.42 10.60 -8.78
C GLY A 260 15.81 11.72 -7.96
N ILE A 261 16.43 12.01 -6.83
CA ILE A 261 16.12 13.17 -6.00
C ILE A 261 17.17 14.23 -6.28
N SER A 262 16.75 15.48 -6.45
CA SER A 262 17.65 16.63 -6.53
C SER A 262 17.42 17.59 -5.36
N ASP A 263 18.50 18.12 -4.82
CA ASP A 263 18.50 19.20 -3.82
C ASP A 263 18.72 20.60 -4.44
N GLY A 264 18.72 20.69 -5.78
CA GLY A 264 19.02 21.90 -6.55
C GLY A 264 20.50 22.10 -6.86
N ALA A 265 21.42 21.40 -6.18
CA ALA A 265 22.86 21.44 -6.42
C ALA A 265 23.38 20.13 -7.04
N SER A 266 22.96 18.99 -6.50
CA SER A 266 23.23 17.65 -7.01
C SER A 266 21.93 16.87 -7.23
N ALA A 267 22.06 15.69 -7.83
CA ALA A 267 20.97 14.73 -7.96
C ALA A 267 21.52 13.33 -7.73
N GLU A 268 20.78 12.51 -7.00
CA GLU A 268 21.12 11.13 -6.68
C GLU A 268 20.00 10.22 -7.15
N VAL A 269 20.34 9.11 -7.80
CA VAL A 269 19.36 8.10 -8.24
C VAL A 269 18.68 7.50 -7.02
N ALA A 270 17.37 7.32 -7.08
CA ALA A 270 16.58 6.78 -5.99
C ALA A 270 15.39 5.99 -6.51
N VAL A 271 15.04 4.90 -5.80
CA VAL A 271 13.85 4.11 -6.12
C VAL A 271 12.63 4.79 -5.50
N PHE A 272 11.77 5.33 -6.36
CA PHE A 272 10.49 5.87 -5.96
C PHE A 272 9.48 4.72 -5.86
N LYS A 273 9.03 4.40 -4.65
CA LYS A 273 8.02 3.38 -4.43
C LYS A 273 6.63 4.02 -4.48
N PRO A 274 5.72 3.54 -5.33
CA PRO A 274 4.35 4.01 -5.35
C PRO A 274 3.69 3.67 -4.00
N GLN A 275 3.12 4.67 -3.36
CA GLN A 275 2.50 4.57 -2.04
C GLN A 275 0.98 4.77 -2.09
N SER A 276 0.48 5.54 -3.07
CA SER A 276 -0.95 5.65 -3.34
C SER A 276 -1.20 5.81 -4.83
N TYR A 277 -2.24 5.14 -5.32
CA TYR A 277 -2.70 5.26 -6.69
C TYR A 277 -3.32 6.65 -6.94
N GLY A 278 -2.95 7.28 -8.05
CA GLY A 278 -3.41 8.61 -8.45
C GLY A 278 -4.51 8.57 -9.52
N ALA A 279 -5.06 9.74 -9.87
CA ALA A 279 -5.92 9.88 -11.05
C ALA A 279 -5.11 9.75 -12.35
N ALA A 280 -3.87 10.23 -12.29
CA ALA A 280 -2.80 10.13 -13.28
C ALA A 280 -1.47 9.84 -12.53
N PRO A 281 -0.38 9.48 -13.22
CA PRO A 281 0.90 9.13 -12.58
C PRO A 281 1.46 10.29 -11.74
N GLU A 282 1.31 11.53 -12.20
CA GLU A 282 1.74 12.72 -11.45
C GLU A 282 1.03 12.91 -10.10
N ASP A 283 -0.21 12.45 -9.98
CA ASP A 283 -1.04 12.58 -8.78
C ASP A 283 -0.75 11.48 -7.74
N ALA A 284 -0.03 10.43 -8.13
CA ALA A 284 0.39 9.39 -7.21
C ALA A 284 1.35 9.95 -6.15
N VAL A 285 1.30 9.34 -4.96
CA VAL A 285 2.28 9.62 -3.91
C VAL A 285 3.38 8.59 -4.03
N TYR A 286 4.61 9.06 -4.15
CA TYR A 286 5.79 8.21 -4.18
C TYR A 286 6.60 8.39 -2.90
N THR A 287 7.30 7.33 -2.53
CA THR A 287 8.14 7.33 -1.34
C THR A 287 9.56 6.93 -1.66
N VAL A 288 10.52 7.58 -1.01
CA VAL A 288 11.93 7.18 -1.06
C VAL A 288 12.40 6.92 0.36
N ASP A 289 12.97 5.74 0.56
CA ASP A 289 13.51 5.32 1.84
C ASP A 289 14.98 5.71 1.97
N GLY A 290 15.39 6.08 3.18
CA GLY A 290 16.75 6.54 3.42
C GLY A 290 17.10 6.65 4.90
N ILE A 291 18.24 7.29 5.13
CA ILE A 291 18.73 7.66 6.45
C ILE A 291 18.74 9.19 6.51
N TYR A 292 17.98 9.74 7.45
CA TYR A 292 18.01 11.16 7.76
C TYR A 292 19.07 11.44 8.82
N THR A 293 19.95 12.39 8.55
CA THR A 293 21.02 12.79 9.45
C THR A 293 20.85 14.26 9.83
N TYR A 294 20.61 14.52 11.11
CA TYR A 294 20.53 15.88 11.63
C TYR A 294 21.91 16.55 11.63
N THR A 295 21.96 17.89 11.61
CA THR A 295 23.22 18.67 11.71
C THR A 295 24.09 18.33 12.93
N ASN A 296 23.50 17.78 14.00
CA ASN A 296 24.21 17.31 15.19
C ASN A 296 24.85 15.90 15.02
N GLY A 297 24.65 15.25 13.87
CA GLY A 297 25.13 13.91 13.54
C GLY A 297 24.21 12.76 13.97
N GLU A 298 23.03 13.04 14.52
CA GLU A 298 22.05 12.02 14.87
C GLU A 298 21.38 11.44 13.63
N GLU A 299 21.29 10.12 13.54
CA GLU A 299 20.68 9.42 12.39
C GLU A 299 19.35 8.78 12.74
N ARG A 300 18.43 8.75 11.76
CA ARG A 300 17.16 8.03 11.82
C ARG A 300 16.84 7.38 10.48
N SER A 301 16.27 6.17 10.52
CA SER A 301 15.60 5.63 9.33
C SER A 301 14.43 6.55 8.98
N ALA A 302 14.36 6.96 7.73
CA ALA A 302 13.41 7.94 7.27
C ALA A 302 12.81 7.59 5.91
N ARG A 303 11.64 8.16 5.65
CA ARG A 303 10.93 8.08 4.38
C ARG A 303 10.52 9.47 3.94
N LEU A 304 10.88 9.80 2.70
CA LEU A 304 10.45 10.99 2.00
C LEU A 304 9.15 10.69 1.24
N TYR A 305 8.23 11.65 1.20
CA TYR A 305 6.97 11.55 0.46
C TYR A 305 6.92 12.64 -0.61
N PHE A 306 6.89 12.21 -1.87
CA PHE A 306 6.83 13.07 -3.05
C PHE A 306 5.44 13.02 -3.69
N ARG A 307 5.03 14.15 -4.28
CA ARG A 307 3.84 14.28 -5.12
C ARG A 307 4.05 15.44 -6.07
N ASN A 308 3.53 15.33 -7.30
CA ASN A 308 3.75 16.33 -8.35
C ASN A 308 5.25 16.68 -8.52
N GLY A 309 6.13 15.68 -8.33
CA GLY A 309 7.57 15.84 -8.40
C GLY A 309 8.24 16.66 -7.27
N VAL A 310 7.53 16.99 -6.19
CA VAL A 310 8.08 17.81 -5.08
C VAL A 310 7.97 17.07 -3.75
N LEU A 311 8.99 17.18 -2.91
CA LEU A 311 8.97 16.66 -1.55
C LEU A 311 7.95 17.42 -0.70
N HIS A 312 7.03 16.69 -0.09
CA HIS A 312 6.01 17.24 0.80
C HIS A 312 6.24 16.94 2.27
N GLN A 313 6.72 15.74 2.61
CA GLN A 313 6.84 15.28 4.00
C GLN A 313 8.03 14.36 4.20
N VAL A 314 8.59 14.39 5.41
CA VAL A 314 9.66 13.50 5.86
C VAL A 314 9.19 12.84 7.15
N PHE A 315 9.20 11.52 7.21
CA PHE A 315 8.88 10.77 8.42
C PHE A 315 10.07 9.95 8.87
N ALA A 316 10.39 10.00 10.17
CA ALA A 316 11.32 9.08 10.79
C ALA A 316 10.60 7.95 11.52
N PHE A 317 11.30 6.82 11.63
CA PHE A 317 10.82 5.61 12.29
C PHE A 317 11.72 5.26 13.48
N THR A 318 11.12 4.71 14.53
CA THR A 318 11.82 4.39 15.79
C THR A 318 12.67 3.13 15.69
N VAL A 319 12.34 2.25 14.73
CA VAL A 319 12.97 0.94 14.55
C VAL A 319 13.43 0.82 13.10
N GLU A 320 14.54 0.11 12.89
CA GLU A 320 14.99 -0.29 11.56
C GLU A 320 13.87 -1.02 10.77
N GLY A 321 13.95 -0.97 9.44
CA GLY A 321 12.93 -1.54 8.56
C GLY A 321 11.61 -0.77 8.55
N GLN A 322 11.61 0.48 9.05
CA GLN A 322 10.46 1.38 9.02
C GLN A 322 9.23 0.81 9.75
N THR A 323 9.50 0.10 10.84
CA THR A 323 8.48 -0.44 11.75
C THR A 323 8.30 0.48 12.96
N GLY A 324 7.15 0.36 13.61
CA GLY A 324 6.78 1.21 14.75
C GLY A 324 6.08 2.50 14.36
N ALA A 325 5.90 3.39 15.33
CA ALA A 325 5.16 4.64 15.15
C ALA A 325 6.04 5.70 14.47
N PRO A 326 5.66 6.20 13.28
CA PRO A 326 6.40 7.27 12.62
C PRO A 326 6.17 8.62 13.31
N TRP A 327 7.10 9.55 13.14
CA TRP A 327 6.86 10.97 13.43
C TRP A 327 7.39 11.84 12.30
N GLU A 328 6.73 12.96 12.06
CA GLU A 328 7.12 13.90 11.01
C GLU A 328 8.38 14.67 11.45
N ILE A 329 9.35 14.76 10.55
CA ILE A 329 10.51 15.63 10.64
C ILE A 329 10.20 16.88 9.84
N ILE A 330 10.52 18.04 10.42
CA ILE A 330 10.58 19.30 9.69
C ILE A 330 12.06 19.55 9.36
N PRO A 331 12.49 19.41 8.09
CA PRO A 331 13.90 19.51 7.77
C PRO A 331 14.46 20.91 7.99
N GLU A 332 15.67 20.99 8.52
CA GLU A 332 16.43 22.24 8.65
C GLU A 332 17.58 22.29 7.65
N SER A 333 17.98 23.51 7.26
CA SER A 333 19.12 23.69 6.36
C SER A 333 20.39 23.08 6.97
N GLY A 334 21.05 22.21 6.21
CA GLY A 334 22.23 21.47 6.63
C GLY A 334 21.95 20.05 7.13
N ASP A 335 20.69 19.68 7.39
CA ASP A 335 20.33 18.28 7.58
C ASP A 335 20.57 17.50 6.27
N GLN A 336 20.80 16.19 6.37
CA GLN A 336 21.16 15.37 5.22
C GLN A 336 20.22 14.17 5.08
N PHE A 337 20.12 13.67 3.84
CA PHE A 337 19.40 12.45 3.53
C PHE A 337 20.27 11.54 2.66
N THR A 338 20.60 10.36 3.16
CA THR A 338 21.28 9.31 2.41
C THR A 338 20.25 8.34 1.86
N VAL A 339 20.18 8.20 0.53
CA VAL A 339 19.25 7.29 -0.15
C VAL A 339 19.58 5.85 0.23
N LEU A 340 18.56 5.02 0.47
CA LEU A 340 18.73 3.57 0.58
C LEU A 340 18.29 2.90 -0.73
N GLU A 341 19.29 2.38 -1.44
CA GLU A 341 19.13 1.59 -2.65
C GLU A 341 18.59 0.20 -2.31
N GLN A 342 17.83 -0.40 -3.24
CA GLN A 342 17.31 -1.75 -3.08
C GLN A 342 17.96 -2.71 -4.07
N TRP A 343 18.42 -3.83 -3.51
CA TRP A 343 19.13 -4.87 -4.25
C TRP A 343 18.47 -6.23 -4.00
N MET A 344 18.34 -7.03 -5.06
CA MET A 344 17.83 -8.40 -5.01
C MET A 344 18.94 -9.36 -5.44
N ASP A 345 19.48 -10.14 -4.50
CA ASP A 345 20.53 -11.11 -4.81
C ASP A 345 19.90 -12.35 -5.45
N LEU A 346 20.51 -12.87 -6.52
CA LEU A 346 19.99 -14.00 -7.28
C LEU A 346 20.76 -15.29 -7.00
N ASP A 347 20.08 -16.44 -7.10
CA ASP A 347 20.74 -17.73 -7.25
C ASP A 347 21.17 -18.02 -8.69
N GLN A 348 21.81 -19.18 -8.92
CA GLN A 348 22.26 -19.61 -10.25
C GLN A 348 21.12 -19.86 -11.25
N SER A 349 19.88 -19.93 -10.78
CA SER A 349 18.67 -20.06 -11.60
C SER A 349 17.94 -18.73 -11.79
N GLY A 350 18.53 -17.61 -11.36
CA GLY A 350 17.93 -16.28 -11.48
C GLY A 350 16.80 -16.01 -10.48
N ARG A 351 16.66 -16.83 -9.43
CA ARG A 351 15.63 -16.61 -8.40
C ARG A 351 16.18 -15.72 -7.30
N VAL A 352 15.37 -14.78 -6.84
CA VAL A 352 15.72 -13.93 -5.69
C VAL A 352 15.87 -14.80 -4.44
N ILE A 353 17.02 -14.71 -3.80
CA ILE A 353 17.34 -15.42 -2.55
C ILE A 353 17.52 -14.48 -1.36
N ASN A 354 17.75 -13.20 -1.60
CA ASN A 354 17.90 -12.18 -0.57
C ASN A 354 17.49 -10.80 -1.10
N ASN A 355 16.94 -9.97 -0.23
CA ASN A 355 16.71 -8.55 -0.48
C ASN A 355 17.61 -7.76 0.46
N ALA A 356 18.45 -6.89 -0.10
CA ALA A 356 19.38 -6.05 0.64
C ALA A 356 19.09 -4.57 0.40
N THR A 357 19.44 -3.75 1.38
CA THR A 357 19.49 -2.30 1.23
C THR A 357 20.92 -1.82 1.35
N GLN A 358 21.34 -0.92 0.46
CA GLN A 358 22.66 -0.30 0.48
C GLN A 358 22.53 1.22 0.54
N GLN A 359 23.49 1.90 1.18
CA GLN A 359 23.53 3.36 1.17
C GLN A 359 24.01 3.84 -0.19
N GLY A 360 23.18 4.64 -0.85
CA GLY A 360 23.52 5.35 -2.07
C GLY A 360 24.07 6.75 -1.76
N GLY A 361 23.78 7.69 -2.67
CA GLY A 361 24.18 9.09 -2.53
C GLY A 361 23.53 9.82 -1.35
N THR A 362 24.16 10.92 -0.94
CA THR A 362 23.68 11.79 0.14
C THR A 362 23.40 13.19 -0.39
N LEU A 363 22.20 13.69 -0.09
CA LEU A 363 21.72 15.03 -0.44
C LEU A 363 21.62 15.89 0.82
N THR A 364 21.72 17.22 0.66
CA THR A 364 21.67 18.15 1.80
C THR A 364 20.45 19.06 1.68
N PHE A 365 19.64 19.11 2.73
CA PHE A 365 18.52 20.06 2.82
C PHE A 365 19.06 21.49 2.85
N SER A 366 18.47 22.36 2.05
CA SER A 366 18.80 23.79 1.96
C SER A 366 17.52 24.62 2.04
N ASP A 367 17.57 25.89 1.62
CA ASP A 367 16.37 26.73 1.46
C ASP A 367 15.46 26.22 0.32
N GLN A 368 15.96 25.32 -0.55
CA GLN A 368 15.17 24.64 -1.57
C GLN A 368 14.80 23.23 -1.10
N THR A 369 13.54 22.87 -1.29
CA THR A 369 13.07 21.50 -1.03
C THR A 369 13.57 20.55 -2.11
N PHE A 370 13.58 19.25 -1.81
CA PHE A 370 13.95 18.23 -2.77
C PHE A 370 12.87 18.07 -3.85
N THR A 371 13.32 17.79 -5.07
CA THR A 371 12.45 17.52 -6.22
C THR A 371 12.82 16.21 -6.87
N LEU A 372 11.82 15.53 -7.43
CA LEU A 372 12.01 14.41 -8.32
C LEU A 372 12.69 14.89 -9.62
N ARG A 373 13.57 14.06 -10.15
CA ARG A 373 14.23 14.27 -11.43
C ARG A 373 14.22 12.98 -12.24
N GLU A 374 13.77 13.07 -13.47
CA GLU A 374 13.90 12.00 -14.46
C GLU A 374 15.31 12.00 -15.05
N LEU A 375 15.87 10.81 -15.25
CA LEU A 375 17.21 10.55 -15.74
C LEU A 375 17.18 9.39 -16.74
N ASP A 376 18.09 9.40 -17.70
CA ASP A 376 18.29 8.25 -18.58
C ASP A 376 18.85 7.07 -17.79
N ALA A 377 18.31 5.87 -18.02
CA ALA A 377 18.86 4.66 -17.42
C ALA A 377 20.27 4.37 -17.95
N ALA A 378 21.13 3.82 -17.11
CA ALA A 378 22.47 3.42 -17.53
C ALA A 378 22.40 2.28 -18.57
N ALA A 379 23.25 2.31 -19.58
CA ALA A 379 23.36 1.21 -20.53
C ALA A 379 23.76 -0.11 -19.83
N GLY A 380 23.15 -1.21 -20.24
CA GLY A 380 23.38 -2.53 -19.64
C GLY A 380 22.19 -3.48 -19.77
N GLU A 381 22.22 -4.58 -19.03
CA GLU A 381 21.14 -5.57 -19.02
C GLU A 381 20.12 -5.23 -17.94
N TYR A 382 18.83 -5.31 -18.30
CA TYR A 382 17.72 -5.06 -17.40
C TYR A 382 16.77 -6.26 -17.39
N VAL A 383 16.18 -6.49 -16.23
CA VAL A 383 15.03 -7.36 -16.05
C VAL A 383 13.80 -6.46 -15.89
N VAL A 384 12.86 -6.54 -16.83
CA VAL A 384 11.67 -5.69 -16.86
C VAL A 384 10.42 -6.54 -16.98
N GLY A 385 9.34 -6.11 -16.32
CA GLY A 385 8.06 -6.76 -16.47
C GLY A 385 7.03 -6.26 -15.48
N PHE A 386 6.16 -7.18 -15.06
CA PHE A 386 4.94 -6.84 -14.34
C PHE A 386 4.86 -7.58 -13.01
N ILE A 387 4.41 -6.88 -11.98
CA ILE A 387 4.02 -7.44 -10.69
C ILE A 387 2.52 -7.22 -10.54
N ILE A 388 1.76 -8.28 -10.31
CA ILE A 388 0.31 -8.21 -10.11
C ILE A 388 0.05 -8.53 -8.64
N GLU A 389 -0.58 -7.59 -7.95
CA GLU A 389 -0.96 -7.71 -6.55
C GLU A 389 -2.46 -7.96 -6.42
N ASP A 390 -2.82 -8.98 -5.66
CA ASP A 390 -4.23 -9.28 -5.36
C ASP A 390 -4.78 -8.39 -4.21
N LEU A 391 -6.08 -8.49 -3.93
CA LEU A 391 -6.74 -7.71 -2.87
C LEU A 391 -6.31 -8.10 -1.45
N ASP A 392 -5.55 -9.18 -1.28
CA ASP A 392 -4.96 -9.62 -0.01
C ASP A 392 -3.46 -9.27 0.09
N GLY A 393 -2.91 -8.59 -0.92
CA GLY A 393 -1.51 -8.15 -0.96
C GLY A 393 -0.52 -9.22 -1.45
N ASN A 394 -0.99 -10.36 -1.97
CA ASN A 394 -0.08 -11.35 -2.55
C ASN A 394 0.34 -10.90 -3.95
N GLN A 395 1.63 -11.06 -4.25
CA GLN A 395 2.20 -10.62 -5.51
C GLN A 395 2.59 -11.83 -6.38
N THR A 396 2.22 -11.76 -7.66
CA THR A 396 2.67 -12.69 -8.71
C THR A 396 3.34 -11.87 -9.80
N SER A 397 4.52 -12.30 -10.25
CA SER A 397 5.32 -11.50 -11.17
C SER A 397 5.80 -12.27 -12.39
N VAL A 398 6.00 -11.57 -13.50
CA VAL A 398 6.60 -12.11 -14.72
C VAL A 398 7.51 -11.06 -15.36
N TYR A 399 8.68 -11.48 -15.82
CA TYR A 399 9.72 -10.60 -16.34
C TYR A 399 10.31 -11.12 -17.65
N THR A 400 11.04 -10.24 -18.33
CA THR A 400 11.88 -10.54 -19.49
C THR A 400 13.18 -9.74 -19.41
N GLU A 401 14.21 -10.20 -20.13
CA GLU A 401 15.48 -9.47 -20.25
C GLU A 401 15.41 -8.49 -21.42
N VAL A 402 15.96 -7.29 -21.19
CA VAL A 402 16.08 -6.22 -22.19
C VAL A 402 17.43 -5.55 -22.05
N THR A 403 18.12 -5.31 -23.16
CA THR A 403 19.36 -4.54 -23.17
C THR A 403 19.07 -3.06 -23.39
N VAL A 404 19.61 -2.18 -22.53
CA VAL A 404 19.55 -0.72 -22.69
C VAL A 404 20.83 -0.21 -23.33
N GLN A 405 20.71 0.67 -24.33
CA GLN A 405 21.85 1.24 -25.10
C GLN A 405 21.95 2.76 -25.05
#